data_AF-A0A820LSR5-F1
#
_entry.id   AF-A0A820LSR5-F1
#
_cell.length_a   1.000
_cell.length_b   1.000
_cell.length_c   1.000
_cell.angle_alpha   90.00
_cell.angle_beta   90.00
_cell.angle_gamma   90.00
#
_symmetry.space_group_name_H-M   'P 1'
#
loop_
_entity.id
_entity.type
_entity.pdbx_description
1 polymer ?
#
loop_
_entity_poly.entity_id
_entity_poly.type
_entity_poly.pdbx_seq_one_letter_code
_entity_poly.pdbx_strand_id
1 'polypeptide(L)'
;KVLFAFGTLLGLFLISTIVLATLYGLEKSKASTVNDEACSTPYCIKAANYILESIDETVDPCEDFFEFTCGTWLKTHKIPDDAGSQDTFNALRTQLDSHVV
;
A
#
# COMPACT_ATOMS: atom_id res chain seq x y z
N LYS A 1 -15.70 -36.18 -42.52
CA LYS A 1 -15.92 -34.72 -42.69
C LYS A 1 -16.46 -34.08 -41.40
N VAL A 2 -17.56 -34.60 -40.82
CA VAL A 2 -18.15 -34.11 -39.56
C VAL A 2 -17.18 -34.21 -38.35
N LEU A 3 -16.41 -35.29 -38.23
CA LEU A 3 -15.44 -35.48 -37.14
C LEU A 3 -14.29 -34.45 -37.15
N PHE A 4 -13.87 -34.00 -38.34
CA PHE A 4 -12.86 -32.94 -38.49
C PHE A 4 -13.40 -31.57 -38.06
N ALA A 5 -14.69 -31.30 -38.30
CA ALA A 5 -15.34 -30.05 -37.88
C ALA A 5 -15.48 -29.95 -36.35
N PHE A 6 -15.76 -31.08 -35.67
CA PHE A 6 -15.78 -31.11 -34.21
C PHE A 6 -14.39 -30.87 -33.60
N GLY A 7 -13.34 -31.43 -34.21
CA GLY A 7 -11.96 -31.19 -33.78
C GLY A 7 -11.53 -29.72 -33.89
N THR A 8 -11.92 -29.04 -34.97
CA THR A 8 -11.60 -27.62 -35.16
C THR A 8 -12.36 -26.71 -34.19
N LEU A 9 -13.63 -27.02 -33.87
CA LEU A 9 -14.43 -26.22 -32.94
C LEU A 9 -13.92 -26.32 -31.50
N LEU A 10 -13.55 -27.53 -31.05
CA LEU A 10 -12.94 -27.74 -29.73
C LEU A 10 -11.59 -27.03 -29.62
N GLY A 11 -10.79 -27.07 -30.69
CA GLY A 11 -9.53 -26.34 -30.75
C GLY A 11 -9.71 -24.82 -30.60
N LEU A 12 -10.66 -24.22 -31.33
CA LEU A 12 -10.94 -22.79 -31.24
C LEU A 12 -11.47 -22.37 -29.86
N PHE A 13 -12.29 -23.21 -29.23
CA PHE A 13 -12.80 -22.92 -27.88
C PHE A 13 -11.68 -22.93 -26.85
N LEU A 14 -10.78 -23.92 -26.90
CA LEU A 14 -9.61 -23.98 -26.02
C LEU A 14 -8.69 -22.77 -26.23
N ILE A 15 -8.40 -22.41 -27.48
CA ILE A 15 -7.57 -21.23 -27.80
C ILE A 15 -8.22 -19.95 -27.26
N SER A 16 -9.53 -19.78 -27.42
CA SER A 16 -10.26 -18.61 -26.92
C SER A 16 -10.20 -18.51 -25.38
N THR A 17 -10.35 -19.62 -24.66
CA THR A 17 -10.25 -19.60 -23.18
C THR A 17 -8.85 -19.29 -22.69
N ILE A 18 -7.81 -19.80 -23.37
CA ILE A 18 -6.41 -19.51 -23.05
C ILE A 18 -6.13 -18.02 -23.30
N VAL A 19 -6.59 -17.47 -24.42
CA VAL A 19 -6.44 -16.05 -24.74
C VAL A 19 -7.18 -15.17 -23.73
N LEU A 20 -8.41 -15.53 -23.33
CA LEU A 20 -9.12 -14.78 -22.29
C LEU A 20 -8.39 -14.86 -20.94
N ALA A 21 -7.95 -16.05 -20.51
CA ALA A 21 -7.24 -16.22 -19.24
C ALA A 21 -5.91 -15.44 -19.21
N THR A 22 -5.17 -15.37 -20.33
CA THR A 22 -3.93 -14.59 -20.41
C THR A 22 -4.20 -13.09 -20.49
N LEU A 23 -5.24 -12.65 -21.23
CA LEU A 23 -5.62 -11.23 -21.28
C LEU A 23 -6.10 -10.73 -19.90
N TYR A 24 -6.95 -11.50 -19.20
CA TYR A 24 -7.37 -11.17 -17.84
C TYR A 24 -6.22 -11.26 -16.82
N GLY A 25 -5.24 -12.16 -17.04
CA GLY A 25 -4.06 -12.27 -16.18
C GLY A 25 -3.07 -11.11 -16.30
N LEU A 26 -2.99 -10.47 -17.48
CA LEU A 26 -2.04 -9.37 -17.75
C LEU A 26 -2.46 -8.01 -17.18
N GLU A 27 -3.71 -7.85 -16.74
CA GLU A 27 -4.14 -6.61 -16.09
C GLU A 27 -3.70 -6.53 -14.62
N LYS A 28 -3.41 -7.66 -13.96
CA LYS A 28 -2.97 -7.68 -12.55
C LYS A 28 -1.53 -7.22 -12.34
N SER A 29 -0.75 -7.01 -13.41
CA SER A 29 0.67 -6.65 -13.31
C SER A 29 1.02 -5.24 -13.79
N LYS A 30 0.05 -4.35 -14.07
CA LYS A 30 0.35 -2.91 -14.17
C LYS A 30 0.34 -2.27 -12.78
N ALA A 31 1.05 -2.89 -11.84
CA ALA A 31 1.63 -2.15 -10.73
C ALA A 31 2.66 -1.21 -11.36
N SER A 32 2.39 0.09 -11.22
CA SER A 32 3.17 1.22 -11.71
C SER A 32 4.66 0.90 -11.90
N THR A 33 5.11 0.76 -13.16
CA THR A 33 6.54 0.87 -13.49
C THR A 33 6.91 2.35 -13.40
N VAL A 34 6.95 2.88 -12.17
CA VAL A 34 7.75 4.05 -11.89
C VAL A 34 9.16 3.51 -11.73
N ASN A 35 9.94 3.53 -12.82
CA ASN A 35 11.40 3.59 -12.67
C ASN A 35 11.77 5.01 -12.22
N ASP A 36 11.27 5.43 -11.06
CA ASP A 36 11.88 6.48 -10.26
C ASP A 36 12.75 5.72 -9.28
N GLU A 37 14.07 5.85 -9.40
CA GLU A 37 14.95 5.40 -8.33
C GLU A 37 14.46 6.04 -7.04
N ALA A 38 13.94 5.22 -6.12
CA ALA A 38 13.47 5.70 -4.84
C ALA A 38 14.59 6.53 -4.19
N CYS A 39 14.23 7.74 -3.76
CA CYS A 39 15.22 8.67 -3.21
C CYS A 39 15.98 8.02 -2.05
N SER A 40 17.30 7.92 -2.19
CA SER A 40 18.19 7.27 -1.21
C SER A 40 18.96 8.28 -0.35
N THR A 41 18.55 9.56 -0.34
CA THR A 41 19.17 10.55 0.55
C THR A 41 18.83 10.23 2.01
N PRO A 42 19.68 10.62 2.98
CA PRO A 42 19.40 10.39 4.40
C PRO A 42 18.06 10.97 4.87
N TYR A 43 17.64 12.10 4.29
CA TYR A 43 16.34 12.71 4.56
C TYR A 43 15.19 11.83 4.09
N CYS A 44 15.27 11.29 2.87
CA CYS A 44 14.24 10.41 2.33
C CYS A 44 14.12 9.12 3.13
N ILE A 45 15.24 8.50 3.52
CA ILE A 45 15.25 7.30 4.36
C ILE A 45 14.61 7.60 5.73
N LYS A 46 14.95 8.74 6.34
CA LYS A 46 14.37 9.15 7.63
C LYS A 46 12.85 9.36 7.53
N ALA A 47 12.39 10.02 6.47
CA ALA A 47 10.97 10.25 6.23
C ALA A 47 10.22 8.93 5.96
N ALA A 48 10.81 8.04 5.15
CA ALA A 48 10.24 6.73 4.86
C ALA A 48 10.10 5.88 6.13
N ASN A 49 11.13 5.82 6.97
CA ASN A 49 11.08 5.10 8.24
C ASN A 49 10.01 5.68 9.17
N TYR A 50 9.90 7.01 9.28
CA TYR A 50 8.85 7.64 10.09
C TYR A 50 7.43 7.22 9.63
N ILE A 51 7.20 7.15 8.32
CA ILE A 51 5.93 6.67 7.78
C ILE A 51 5.72 5.19 8.12
N LEU A 52 6.72 4.33 7.87
CA LEU A 52 6.64 2.89 8.12
C LEU A 52 6.40 2.55 9.59
N GLU A 53 6.96 3.33 10.51
CA GLU A 53 6.73 3.18 11.96
C GLU A 53 5.34 3.65 12.40
N SER A 54 4.63 4.40 11.55
CA SER A 54 3.32 5.00 11.87
C SER A 54 2.14 4.19 11.32
N ILE A 55 2.32 3.47 10.21
CA ILE A 55 1.28 2.68 9.55
C ILE A 55 1.04 1.33 10.23
N ASP A 56 -0.17 0.79 10.08
CA ASP A 56 -0.54 -0.57 10.46
C ASP A 56 -0.89 -1.40 9.22
N GLU A 57 0.09 -2.14 8.70
CA GLU A 57 -0.08 -2.99 7.50
C GLU A 57 -1.01 -4.19 7.72
N THR A 58 -1.50 -4.43 8.94
CA THR A 58 -2.46 -5.50 9.22
C THR A 58 -3.90 -5.14 8.85
N VAL A 59 -4.15 -3.85 8.60
CA VAL A 59 -5.48 -3.31 8.23
C VAL A 59 -5.59 -3.15 6.72
N ASP A 60 -6.74 -3.52 6.16
CA ASP A 60 -7.01 -3.27 4.74
C ASP A 60 -7.26 -1.77 4.51
N PRO A 61 -6.43 -1.07 3.71
CA PRO A 61 -6.61 0.35 3.43
C PRO A 61 -7.91 0.68 2.70
N CYS A 62 -8.57 -0.30 2.07
CA CYS A 62 -9.85 -0.11 1.38
C CYS A 62 -11.03 -0.09 2.36
N GLU A 63 -10.85 -0.65 3.56
CA GLU A 63 -11.88 -0.76 4.60
C GLU A 63 -11.71 0.35 5.66
N ASP A 64 -10.49 0.56 6.16
CA ASP A 64 -10.17 1.63 7.11
C ASP A 64 -8.80 2.24 6.83
N PHE A 65 -8.80 3.26 5.96
CA PHE A 65 -7.57 3.96 5.60
C PHE A 65 -6.95 4.74 6.77
N PHE A 66 -7.75 5.16 7.75
CA PHE A 66 -7.24 5.91 8.90
C PHE A 66 -6.46 4.97 9.83
N GLU A 67 -7.03 3.81 10.18
CA GLU A 67 -6.31 2.83 10.99
C GLU A 67 -5.10 2.26 10.23
N PHE A 68 -5.20 2.04 8.92
CA PHE A 68 -4.04 1.65 8.11
C PHE A 68 -2.91 2.69 8.18
N THR A 69 -3.22 3.99 8.04
CA THR A 69 -2.17 5.03 7.99
C THR A 69 -1.67 5.50 9.35
N CYS A 70 -2.47 5.38 10.41
CA CYS A 70 -2.20 5.95 11.73
C CYS A 70 -2.28 4.93 12.89
N GLY A 71 -2.73 3.70 12.66
CA GLY A 71 -3.03 2.74 13.72
C GLY A 71 -1.83 2.46 14.63
N THR A 72 -0.63 2.29 14.07
CA THR A 72 0.59 2.12 14.87
C THR A 72 1.01 3.42 15.56
N TRP A 73 0.84 4.56 14.90
CA TRP A 73 1.11 5.87 15.50
C TRP A 73 0.26 6.10 16.75
N LEU A 74 -1.04 5.80 16.69
CA LEU A 74 -1.96 5.91 17.83
C LEU A 74 -1.60 4.98 18.99
N LYS A 75 -1.09 3.79 18.70
CA LYS A 75 -0.64 2.81 19.71
C LYS A 75 0.61 3.30 20.46
N THR A 76 1.50 4.00 19.77
CA THR A 76 2.80 4.46 20.28
C THR A 76 2.76 5.88 20.88
N HIS A 77 1.85 6.74 20.42
CA HIS A 77 1.72 8.13 20.86
C HIS A 77 0.45 8.33 21.68
N LYS A 78 0.46 7.79 22.90
CA LYS A 78 -0.66 7.95 23.84
C LYS A 78 -0.79 9.40 24.32
N ILE A 79 -2.03 9.81 24.58
CA ILE A 79 -2.34 11.11 25.16
C ILE A 79 -1.76 11.16 26.59
N PRO A 80 -0.84 12.07 26.89
CA PRO A 80 -0.32 12.25 28.25
C PRO A 80 -1.38 12.90 29.16
N ASP A 81 -1.23 12.72 30.48
CA ASP A 81 -2.24 13.12 31.47
C ASP A 81 -2.52 14.64 31.50
N ASP A 82 -1.59 15.45 31.01
CA ASP A 82 -1.67 16.90 30.95
C ASP A 82 -2.17 17.45 29.59
N ALA A 83 -2.53 16.58 28.65
CA ALA A 83 -3.01 16.96 27.33
C ALA A 83 -4.44 16.47 27.04
N GLY A 84 -5.20 17.26 26.28
CA GLY A 84 -6.54 16.88 25.80
C GLY A 84 -6.54 16.04 24.52
N SER A 85 -5.46 16.08 23.75
CA SER A 85 -5.29 15.36 22.50
C SER A 85 -3.81 15.14 22.19
N GLN A 86 -3.53 14.10 21.43
CA GLN A 86 -2.20 13.82 20.89
C GLN A 86 -2.31 13.65 19.39
N ASP A 87 -1.71 14.58 18.66
CA ASP A 87 -1.57 14.56 17.21
C ASP A 87 -0.11 14.88 16.83
N THR A 88 0.18 14.88 15.52
CA THR A 88 1.53 15.16 15.01
C THR A 88 2.01 16.56 15.39
N PHE A 89 1.13 17.56 15.47
CA PHE A 89 1.53 18.92 15.85
C PHE A 89 1.90 19.00 17.33
N ASN A 90 1.15 18.31 18.19
CA ASN A 90 1.47 18.22 19.62
C ASN A 90 2.81 17.50 19.82
N ALA A 91 3.06 16.41 19.09
CA ALA A 91 4.35 15.72 19.12
C ALA A 91 5.51 16.64 18.70
N LEU A 92 5.32 17.47 17.67
CA LEU A 92 6.30 18.46 17.23
C LEU A 92 6.52 19.57 18.28
N ARG A 93 5.46 20.04 18.94
CA ARG A 93 5.56 21.04 20.02
C ARG A 93 6.39 20.50 21.18
N THR A 94 6.13 19.27 21.62
CA THR A 94 6.92 18.62 22.69
C THR A 94 8.41 18.53 22.31
N GLN A 95 8.72 18.23 21.05
CA GLN A 95 10.10 18.23 20.56
C GLN A 95 10.72 19.63 20.58
N LEU A 96 9.98 20.66 20.15
CA LEU A 96 10.45 22.04 20.19
C LEU A 96 10.71 22.49 21.63
N ASP A 97 9.78 22.23 22.53
CA ASP A 97 9.88 22.62 23.94
C ASP A 97 11.13 22.01 24.59
N SER A 98 11.49 20.77 24.23
CA SER A 98 12.73 20.12 24.71
C SER A 98 14.04 20.81 24.29
N HIS A 99 13.99 21.66 23.27
CA HIS A 99 15.13 22.44 22.77
C HIS A 99 15.13 23.91 23.23
N VAL A 100 14.04 24.37 23.85
CA VAL A 100 13.86 25.77 24.29
C VAL A 100 14.16 25.94 25.80
N VAL A 101 14.30 24.83 26.52
CA VAL A 101 14.77 24.79 27.93
C VAL A 101 16.29 24.65 27.99
#